data_AF-A0A1V8NSA4-F1
#
_entry.id   AF-A0A1V8NSA4-F1
#
_cell.length_a   1.000
_cell.length_b   1.000
_cell.length_c   1.000
_cell.angle_alpha   90.00
_cell.angle_beta   90.00
_cell.angle_gamma   90.00
#
_symmetry.space_group_name_H-M   'P 1'
#
loop_
_entity.id
_entity.type
_entity.pdbx_description
1 polymer ?
#
loop_
_entity_poly.entity_id
_entity_poly.type
_entity_poly.pdbx_seq_one_letter_code
_entity_poly.pdbx_strand_id
1 'polypeptide(L)'
;MPAEPKAPKRKSTQYKPLTAMQEAYAQEYTKCPENQTQAAINAGFSPNTAAVKASVMMRDERIQKRIAELMEERNKRLRVSADYVLLRLVEIDQMDVIDILNDDMSIKPVSEWPKVWRQYLTGFELADMFEGRGDEKELVGILKKIKWPDKVKNLELIGKHVDVNAFKERLEVSGTVTIADRMAKARRRVKEQAGGEE
;
A
#
# COMPACT_ATOMS: atom_id res chain seq x y z
N MET A 1 18.25 -44.14 -16.74
CA MET A 1 16.81 -43.92 -17.00
C MET A 1 16.39 -42.67 -16.22
N PRO A 2 15.82 -41.63 -16.85
CA PRO A 2 15.36 -40.45 -16.12
C PRO A 2 14.21 -40.85 -15.19
N ALA A 3 14.29 -40.41 -13.92
CA ALA A 3 13.28 -40.73 -12.91
C ALA A 3 11.92 -40.16 -13.29
N GLU A 4 10.89 -41.00 -13.27
CA GLU A 4 9.51 -40.56 -13.52
C GLU A 4 9.07 -39.55 -12.44
N PRO A 5 8.40 -38.45 -12.83
CA PRO A 5 7.93 -37.46 -11.88
C PRO A 5 6.89 -38.09 -10.95
N LYS A 6 7.21 -38.12 -9.65
CA LYS A 6 6.30 -38.63 -8.61
C LYS A 6 4.99 -37.86 -8.66
N ALA A 7 3.88 -38.61 -8.75
CA ALA A 7 2.54 -38.05 -8.69
C ALA A 7 2.38 -37.15 -7.43
N PRO A 8 1.69 -36.00 -7.54
CA PRO A 8 1.52 -35.09 -6.43
C PRO A 8 0.81 -35.80 -5.27
N LYS A 9 1.41 -35.73 -4.07
CA LYS A 9 0.90 -36.40 -2.84
C LYS A 9 -0.49 -35.92 -2.39
N ARG A 10 -1.02 -34.82 -2.96
CA ARG A 10 -2.34 -34.26 -2.60
C ARG A 10 -3.18 -34.06 -3.85
N LYS A 11 -4.45 -34.48 -3.77
CA LYS A 11 -5.47 -34.19 -4.79
C LYS A 11 -5.65 -32.67 -4.91
N SER A 12 -5.77 -32.15 -6.13
CA SER A 12 -6.00 -30.73 -6.38
C SER A 12 -7.29 -30.27 -5.68
N THR A 13 -7.20 -29.22 -4.88
CA THR A 13 -8.36 -28.56 -4.25
C THR A 13 -8.95 -27.45 -5.11
N GLN A 14 -8.39 -27.20 -6.30
CA GLN A 14 -8.69 -26.06 -7.16
C GLN A 14 -10.17 -25.92 -7.52
N TYR A 15 -10.90 -27.04 -7.64
CA TYR A 15 -12.32 -27.07 -8.01
C TYR A 15 -13.28 -27.12 -6.82
N LYS A 16 -12.78 -27.28 -5.59
CA LYS A 16 -13.64 -27.30 -4.40
C LYS A 16 -14.08 -25.87 -4.08
N PRO A 17 -15.37 -25.61 -3.79
CA PRO A 17 -15.81 -24.28 -3.37
C PRO A 17 -15.17 -23.88 -2.03
N LEU A 18 -15.06 -22.57 -1.80
CA LEU A 18 -14.61 -22.01 -0.52
C LEU A 18 -15.63 -22.33 0.57
N THR A 19 -15.15 -22.65 1.78
CA THR A 19 -16.02 -22.78 2.94
C THR A 19 -16.44 -21.42 3.47
N ALA A 20 -17.51 -21.35 4.26
CA ALA A 20 -17.98 -20.09 4.84
C ALA A 20 -16.89 -19.37 5.67
N MET A 21 -16.05 -20.12 6.40
CA MET A 21 -14.92 -19.54 7.14
C MET A 21 -13.79 -19.04 6.24
N GLN A 22 -13.53 -19.69 5.10
CA GLN A 22 -12.54 -19.21 4.13
C GLN A 22 -13.02 -17.92 3.44
N GLU A 23 -14.31 -17.85 3.13
CA GLU A 23 -14.94 -16.65 2.58
C GLU A 23 -14.93 -15.49 3.59
N ALA A 24 -15.29 -15.75 4.85
CA ALA A 24 -15.22 -14.76 5.93
C ALA A 24 -13.78 -14.23 6.10
N TYR A 25 -12.78 -15.11 6.04
CA TYR A 25 -11.38 -14.69 6.07
C TYR A 25 -11.01 -13.80 4.89
N ALA A 26 -11.40 -14.16 3.66
CA ALA A 26 -11.11 -13.35 2.49
C ALA A 26 -11.73 -11.94 2.61
N GLN A 27 -12.96 -11.84 3.13
CA GLN A 27 -13.63 -10.56 3.38
C GLN A 27 -12.92 -9.72 4.45
N GLU A 28 -12.56 -10.32 5.58
CA GLU A 28 -11.84 -9.63 6.66
C GLU A 28 -10.43 -9.20 6.24
N TYR A 29 -9.75 -10.00 5.43
CA TYR A 29 -8.43 -9.67 4.88
C TYR A 29 -8.47 -8.36 4.07
N THR A 30 -9.50 -8.14 3.25
CA THR A 30 -9.61 -6.90 2.46
C THR A 30 -9.79 -5.63 3.30
N LYS A 31 -10.15 -5.77 4.58
CA LYS A 31 -10.28 -4.65 5.54
C LYS A 31 -8.96 -4.36 6.27
N CYS A 32 -8.12 -5.37 6.49
CA CYS A 32 -6.86 -5.28 7.23
C CYS A 32 -5.72 -6.07 6.57
N PRO A 33 -5.35 -5.74 5.31
CA PRO A 33 -4.37 -6.51 4.53
C PRO A 33 -2.97 -6.55 5.17
N GLU A 34 -2.64 -5.57 6.01
CA GLU A 34 -1.40 -5.48 6.78
C GLU A 34 -1.34 -6.43 7.98
N ASN A 35 -2.46 -7.02 8.40
CA ASN A 35 -2.52 -7.90 9.57
C ASN A 35 -3.38 -9.16 9.33
N GLN A 36 -2.75 -10.16 8.73
CA GLN A 36 -3.41 -11.43 8.38
C GLN A 36 -3.93 -12.20 9.60
N THR A 37 -3.26 -12.09 10.76
CA THR A 37 -3.69 -12.74 12.00
C THR A 37 -4.99 -12.13 12.50
N GLN A 38 -5.09 -10.79 12.49
CA GLN A 38 -6.31 -10.10 12.90
C GLN A 38 -7.48 -10.42 11.96
N ALA A 39 -7.23 -10.49 10.65
CA ALA A 39 -8.24 -10.93 9.69
C ALA A 39 -8.81 -12.32 10.03
N ALA A 40 -7.95 -13.26 10.43
CA ALA A 40 -8.38 -14.59 10.85
C ALA A 40 -9.19 -14.56 12.16
N ILE A 41 -8.78 -13.76 13.15
CA ILE A 41 -9.55 -13.62 14.40
C ILE A 41 -10.96 -13.07 14.09
N ASN A 42 -11.05 -12.02 13.28
CA ASN A 42 -12.33 -11.43 12.89
C ASN A 42 -13.22 -12.40 12.10
N ALA A 43 -12.60 -13.29 11.30
CA ALA A 43 -13.29 -14.35 10.57
C ALA A 43 -13.78 -15.51 11.46
N GLY A 44 -13.55 -15.43 12.78
CA GLY A 44 -14.02 -16.41 13.76
C GLY A 44 -13.03 -17.51 14.11
N PHE A 45 -11.75 -17.38 13.73
CA PHE A 45 -10.71 -18.31 14.21
C PHE A 45 -10.33 -18.00 15.66
N SER A 46 -9.99 -19.03 16.42
CA SER A 46 -9.52 -18.83 17.79
C SER A 46 -8.21 -18.03 17.78
N PRO A 47 -8.01 -17.07 18.70
CA PRO A 47 -6.80 -16.26 18.75
C PRO A 47 -5.50 -17.09 18.78
N ASN A 48 -5.53 -18.21 19.51
CA ASN A 48 -4.39 -19.11 19.66
C ASN A 48 -4.00 -19.83 18.36
N THR A 49 -4.89 -19.93 17.38
CA THR A 49 -4.62 -20.62 16.10
C THR A 49 -4.68 -19.71 14.88
N ALA A 50 -5.13 -18.46 15.04
CA ALA A 50 -5.39 -17.52 13.96
C ALA A 50 -4.17 -17.30 13.05
N ALA A 51 -2.97 -17.11 13.62
CA ALA A 51 -1.75 -16.90 12.84
C ALA A 51 -1.41 -18.09 11.94
N VAL A 52 -1.53 -19.32 12.48
CA VAL A 52 -1.29 -20.56 11.72
C VAL A 52 -2.36 -20.74 10.64
N LYS A 53 -3.63 -20.46 10.96
CA LYS A 53 -4.74 -20.58 10.01
C LYS A 53 -4.62 -19.56 8.87
N ALA A 54 -4.30 -18.31 9.17
CA ALA A 54 -4.01 -17.27 8.18
C ALA A 54 -2.89 -17.71 7.23
N SER A 55 -1.76 -18.21 7.77
CA SER A 55 -0.65 -18.70 6.93
C SER A 55 -1.05 -19.86 6.01
N VAL A 56 -1.88 -20.79 6.50
CA VAL A 56 -2.39 -21.90 5.68
C VAL A 56 -3.34 -21.40 4.60
N MET A 57 -4.21 -20.44 4.93
CA MET A 57 -5.17 -19.86 4.00
C MET A 57 -4.48 -19.11 2.86
N MET A 58 -3.45 -18.32 3.17
CA MET A 58 -2.69 -17.58 2.16
C MET A 58 -1.85 -18.47 1.23
N ARG A 59 -1.72 -19.77 1.51
CA ARG A 59 -1.13 -20.75 0.59
C ARG A 59 -2.15 -21.34 -0.39
N ASP A 60 -3.44 -21.12 -0.16
CA ASP A 60 -4.51 -21.63 -1.04
C ASP A 60 -4.80 -20.60 -2.14
N GLU A 61 -4.45 -20.95 -3.38
CA GLU A 61 -4.66 -20.09 -4.56
C GLU A 61 -6.11 -19.62 -4.71
N ARG A 62 -7.09 -20.41 -4.25
CA ARG A 62 -8.51 -20.04 -4.31
C ARG A 62 -8.83 -18.86 -3.40
N ILE A 63 -8.23 -18.84 -2.21
CA ILE A 63 -8.39 -17.75 -1.24
C ILE A 63 -7.67 -16.50 -1.78
N GLN A 64 -6.46 -16.66 -2.31
CA GLN A 64 -5.74 -15.54 -2.94
C GLN A 64 -6.55 -14.92 -4.09
N LYS A 65 -7.12 -15.75 -4.96
CA LYS A 65 -7.99 -15.30 -6.04
C LYS A 65 -9.22 -14.57 -5.52
N ARG A 66 -9.89 -15.11 -4.49
CA ARG A 66 -11.07 -14.47 -3.90
C ARG A 66 -10.74 -13.13 -3.24
N ILE A 67 -9.60 -13.01 -2.57
CA ILE A 67 -9.12 -11.74 -2.01
C ILE A 67 -8.88 -10.73 -3.15
N ALA A 68 -8.24 -11.15 -4.24
CA ALA A 68 -8.02 -10.29 -5.39
C ALA A 68 -9.34 -9.78 -6.01
N GLU A 69 -10.32 -10.66 -6.19
CA GLU A 69 -11.67 -10.29 -6.66
C GLU A 69 -12.34 -9.27 -5.72
N LEU A 70 -12.33 -9.51 -4.41
CA LEU A 70 -12.92 -8.60 -3.41
C LEU A 70 -12.21 -7.24 -3.37
N MET A 71 -10.89 -7.21 -3.51
CA MET A 71 -10.11 -5.98 -3.61
C MET A 71 -10.45 -5.21 -4.90
N GLU A 72 -10.62 -5.92 -6.02
CA GLU A 72 -11.03 -5.33 -7.29
C GLU A 72 -12.45 -4.76 -7.22
N GLU A 73 -13.40 -5.50 -6.64
CA GLU A 73 -14.77 -5.03 -6.39
C GLU A 73 -14.79 -3.78 -5.50
N ARG A 74 -14.00 -3.77 -4.41
CA ARG A 74 -13.84 -2.60 -3.55
C ARG A 74 -13.30 -1.41 -4.33
N ASN A 75 -12.28 -1.61 -5.16
CA ASN A 75 -11.68 -0.55 -5.97
C ASN A 75 -12.68 -0.01 -7.00
N LYS A 76 -13.46 -0.89 -7.65
CA LYS A 76 -14.55 -0.50 -8.57
C LYS A 76 -15.63 0.32 -7.86
N ARG A 77 -16.05 -0.11 -6.67
CA ARG A 77 -17.06 0.59 -5.86
C ARG A 77 -16.58 1.97 -5.40
N LEU A 78 -15.33 2.06 -4.91
CA LEU A 78 -14.76 3.32 -4.41
C LEU A 78 -14.24 4.22 -5.53
N ARG A 79 -14.03 3.69 -6.73
CA ARG A 79 -13.38 4.36 -7.87
C ARG A 79 -11.98 4.91 -7.52
N VAL A 80 -11.31 4.26 -6.58
CA VAL A 80 -9.93 4.57 -6.16
C VAL A 80 -9.03 3.52 -6.82
N SER A 81 -8.55 3.82 -8.02
CA SER A 81 -7.55 3.03 -8.73
C SER A 81 -6.13 3.56 -8.46
N ALA A 82 -5.12 2.81 -8.91
CA ALA A 82 -3.75 3.29 -8.96
C ALA A 82 -3.67 4.61 -9.77
N ASP A 83 -4.31 4.66 -10.94
CA ASP A 83 -4.40 5.87 -11.76
C ASP A 83 -5.03 7.04 -11.01
N TYR A 84 -6.10 6.80 -10.24
CA TYR A 84 -6.73 7.83 -9.43
C TYR A 84 -5.75 8.42 -8.42
N VAL A 85 -5.01 7.57 -7.69
CA VAL A 85 -4.01 8.04 -6.72
C VAL A 85 -2.91 8.84 -7.42
N LEU A 86 -2.41 8.36 -8.56
CA LEU A 86 -1.38 9.06 -9.33
C LEU A 86 -1.88 10.42 -9.82
N LEU A 87 -3.09 10.49 -10.37
CA LEU A 87 -3.71 11.74 -10.82
C LEU A 87 -3.82 12.75 -9.66
N ARG A 88 -4.24 12.30 -8.47
CA ARG A 88 -4.34 13.14 -7.28
C ARG A 88 -2.98 13.67 -6.83
N LEU A 89 -1.92 12.86 -6.90
CA LEU A 89 -0.56 13.33 -6.63
C LEU A 89 -0.07 14.34 -7.67
N VAL A 90 -0.35 14.11 -8.96
CA VAL A 90 0.00 15.06 -10.03
C VAL A 90 -0.74 16.39 -9.86
N GLU A 91 -2.01 16.38 -9.47
CA GLU A 91 -2.75 17.61 -9.16
C GLU A 91 -2.05 18.43 -8.06
N ILE A 92 -1.52 17.78 -7.01
CA ILE A 92 -0.78 18.45 -5.93
C ILE A 92 0.54 19.04 -6.47
N ASP A 93 1.25 18.30 -7.32
CA ASP A 93 2.53 18.73 -7.90
C ASP A 93 2.35 20.00 -8.75
N GLN A 94 1.26 20.05 -9.52
CA GLN A 94 0.92 21.15 -10.42
C GLN A 94 0.36 22.39 -9.73
N MET A 95 0.08 22.36 -8.41
CA MET A 95 -0.44 23.53 -7.69
C MET A 95 0.51 24.73 -7.82
N ASP A 96 0.02 25.87 -8.29
CA ASP A 96 0.81 27.09 -8.41
C ASP A 96 0.23 28.19 -7.50
N VAL A 97 1.09 28.85 -6.73
CA VAL A 97 0.68 29.87 -5.76
C VAL A 97 0.01 31.06 -6.44
N ILE A 98 0.34 31.33 -7.71
CA ILE A 98 -0.30 32.39 -8.51
C ILE A 98 -1.80 32.16 -8.70
N ASP A 99 -2.27 30.92 -8.56
CA ASP A 99 -3.70 30.59 -8.61
C ASP A 99 -4.48 31.35 -7.53
N ILE A 100 -3.88 31.54 -6.36
CA ILE A 100 -4.54 32.09 -5.17
C ILE A 100 -4.04 33.47 -4.74
N LEU A 101 -3.05 34.03 -5.45
CA LEU A 101 -2.53 35.39 -5.20
C LEU A 101 -2.96 36.36 -6.29
N ASN A 102 -3.19 37.60 -5.89
CA ASN A 102 -3.28 38.76 -6.76
C ASN A 102 -1.86 39.27 -7.10
N ASP A 103 -1.75 40.13 -8.11
CA ASP A 103 -0.46 40.71 -8.55
C ASP A 103 0.24 41.54 -7.46
N ASP A 104 -0.53 42.07 -6.50
CA ASP A 104 -0.03 42.82 -5.34
C ASP A 104 0.38 41.90 -4.16
N MET A 105 0.47 40.58 -4.39
CA MET A 105 0.74 39.54 -3.40
C MET A 105 -0.35 39.36 -2.33
N SER A 106 -1.50 40.02 -2.46
CA SER A 106 -2.65 39.74 -1.59
C SER A 106 -3.30 38.41 -1.96
N ILE A 107 -3.86 37.72 -0.96
CA ILE A 107 -4.53 36.43 -1.16
C ILE A 107 -5.94 36.67 -1.69
N LYS A 108 -6.28 36.03 -2.83
CA LYS A 108 -7.63 36.04 -3.41
C LYS A 108 -8.67 35.49 -2.43
N PRO A 109 -9.95 35.89 -2.55
CA PRO A 109 -11.04 35.25 -1.81
C PRO A 109 -11.09 33.74 -2.04
N VAL A 110 -11.40 32.97 -0.98
CA VAL A 110 -11.45 31.50 -1.04
C VAL A 110 -12.47 30.98 -2.09
N SER A 111 -13.49 31.78 -2.40
CA SER A 111 -14.46 31.49 -3.47
C SER A 111 -13.84 31.41 -4.86
N GLU A 112 -12.73 32.12 -5.09
CA GLU A 112 -11.99 32.13 -6.36
C GLU A 112 -10.95 31.01 -6.43
N TRP A 113 -10.69 30.32 -5.32
CA TRP A 113 -9.64 29.31 -5.29
C TRP A 113 -10.03 28.08 -6.09
N PRO A 114 -9.12 27.58 -6.95
CA PRO A 114 -9.28 26.28 -7.55
C PRO A 114 -9.52 25.18 -6.50
N LYS A 115 -10.24 24.13 -6.89
CA LYS A 115 -10.60 23.03 -5.98
C LYS A 115 -9.37 22.39 -5.34
N VAL A 116 -8.27 22.26 -6.09
CA VAL A 116 -7.00 21.67 -5.62
C VAL A 116 -6.47 22.39 -4.38
N TRP A 117 -6.47 23.73 -4.38
CA TRP A 117 -6.07 24.56 -3.24
C TRP A 117 -6.99 24.40 -2.04
N ARG A 118 -8.30 24.21 -2.24
CA ARG A 118 -9.24 23.99 -1.12
C ARG A 118 -9.14 22.61 -0.49
N GLN A 119 -8.63 21.62 -1.22
CA GLN A 119 -8.62 20.22 -0.77
C GLN A 119 -7.29 19.78 -0.16
N TYR A 120 -6.18 20.43 -0.49
CA TYR A 120 -4.84 19.93 -0.17
C TYR A 120 -4.02 20.81 0.76
N LEU A 121 -4.54 21.93 1.24
CA LEU A 121 -3.79 22.72 2.22
C LEU A 121 -3.48 21.92 3.49
N THR A 122 -2.22 21.99 3.92
CA THR A 122 -1.77 21.33 5.14
C THR A 122 -2.10 22.16 6.38
N GLY A 123 -2.34 23.46 6.22
CA GLY A 123 -2.76 24.33 7.31
C GLY A 123 -3.11 25.73 6.85
N PHE A 124 -4.01 26.37 7.59
CA PHE A 124 -4.43 27.75 7.41
C PHE A 124 -4.55 28.41 8.78
N GLU A 125 -3.75 29.43 9.03
CA GLU A 125 -3.76 30.19 10.28
C GLU A 125 -4.23 31.62 9.99
N LEU A 126 -5.25 32.07 10.74
CA LEU A 126 -5.73 33.45 10.78
C LEU A 126 -5.45 34.01 12.16
N ALA A 127 -4.76 35.14 12.22
CA ALA A 127 -4.54 35.85 13.46
C ALA A 127 -4.92 37.32 13.29
N ASP A 128 -5.92 37.74 14.05
CA ASP A 128 -6.29 39.14 14.20
C ASP A 128 -5.26 39.81 15.11
N MET A 129 -4.62 40.85 14.60
CA MET A 129 -3.62 41.64 15.32
C MET A 129 -4.31 42.85 15.92
N PHE A 130 -4.23 42.97 17.24
CA PHE A 130 -4.78 44.09 17.99
C PHE A 130 -3.65 44.93 18.60
N GLU A 131 -3.83 46.23 18.61
CA GLU A 131 -2.97 47.19 19.31
C GLU A 131 -3.78 47.91 20.39
N GLY A 132 -3.10 48.36 21.46
CA GLY A 132 -3.75 48.96 22.63
C GLY A 132 -3.98 48.00 23.81
N ARG A 133 -4.49 48.54 24.93
CA ARG A 133 -4.79 47.81 26.18
C ARG A 133 -6.17 48.19 26.71
N GLY A 134 -6.86 47.24 27.35
CA GLY A 134 -8.18 47.48 27.92
C GLY A 134 -9.23 47.78 26.84
N ASP A 135 -10.04 48.81 27.06
CA ASP A 135 -11.12 49.22 26.16
C ASP A 135 -10.63 49.96 24.90
N GLU A 136 -9.34 50.31 24.82
CA GLU A 136 -8.71 50.94 23.65
C GLU A 136 -8.11 49.92 22.67
N LYS A 137 -8.57 48.66 22.70
CA LYS A 137 -8.09 47.63 21.78
C LYS A 137 -8.66 47.86 20.38
N GLU A 138 -7.81 48.21 19.42
CA GLU A 138 -8.19 48.35 18.01
C GLU A 138 -7.60 47.22 17.16
N LEU A 139 -8.37 46.76 16.15
CA LEU A 139 -7.89 45.79 15.17
C LEU A 139 -6.97 46.49 14.16
N VAL A 140 -5.69 46.14 14.16
CA VAL A 140 -4.65 46.76 13.32
C VAL A 140 -4.36 45.96 12.06
N GLY A 141 -4.64 44.65 12.06
CA GLY A 141 -4.49 43.86 10.84
C GLY A 141 -4.88 42.39 11.01
N ILE A 142 -4.84 41.66 9.91
CA ILE A 142 -5.10 40.21 9.89
C ILE A 142 -3.90 39.53 9.24
N LEU A 143 -3.20 38.69 10.01
CA LEU A 143 -2.18 37.82 9.48
C LEU A 143 -2.84 36.56 8.92
N LYS A 144 -2.58 36.27 7.64
CA LYS A 144 -3.01 35.04 6.97
C LYS A 144 -1.78 34.22 6.62
N LYS A 145 -1.67 33.02 7.17
CA LYS A 145 -0.55 32.11 6.90
C LYS A 145 -1.07 30.81 6.31
N ILE A 146 -0.59 30.50 5.11
CA ILE A 146 -0.96 29.29 4.35
C ILE A 146 0.22 28.33 4.39
N LYS A 147 -0.03 27.06 4.72
CA LYS A 147 0.93 25.97 4.59
C LYS A 147 0.46 25.05 3.46
N TRP A 148 1.28 24.91 2.42
CA TRP A 148 1.00 24.06 1.26
C TRP A 148 1.68 22.69 1.39
N PRO A 149 1.24 21.69 0.60
CA PRO A 149 1.85 20.36 0.56
C PRO A 149 3.34 20.37 0.29
N ASP A 150 4.07 19.45 0.92
CA ASP A 150 5.46 19.18 0.58
C ASP A 150 5.56 18.58 -0.83
N LYS A 151 5.98 19.41 -1.80
CA LYS A 151 6.13 19.01 -3.20
C LYS A 151 7.22 17.97 -3.42
N VAL A 152 8.28 17.98 -2.61
CA VAL A 152 9.36 16.98 -2.72
C VAL A 152 8.84 15.63 -2.26
N LYS A 153 8.11 15.59 -1.14
CA LYS A 153 7.48 14.36 -0.69
C LYS A 153 6.44 13.85 -1.68
N ASN A 154 5.70 14.76 -2.32
CA ASN A 154 4.74 14.42 -3.35
C ASN A 154 5.41 13.76 -4.59
N LEU A 155 6.52 14.32 -5.07
CA LEU A 155 7.32 13.73 -6.16
C LEU A 155 7.90 12.37 -5.75
N GLU A 156 8.32 12.19 -4.50
CA GLU A 156 8.76 10.90 -3.98
C GLU A 156 7.63 9.85 -4.07
N LEU A 157 6.41 10.22 -3.66
CA LEU A 157 5.24 9.34 -3.74
C LEU A 157 4.85 9.01 -5.18
N ILE A 158 4.93 9.99 -6.09
CA ILE A 158 4.74 9.78 -7.53
C ILE A 158 5.76 8.76 -8.04
N GLY A 159 7.05 8.95 -7.75
CA GLY A 159 8.08 8.01 -8.21
C GLY A 159 7.99 6.62 -7.58
N LYS A 160 7.40 6.48 -6.39
CA LYS A 160 7.13 5.19 -5.74
C LYS A 160 5.84 4.51 -6.20
N HIS A 161 5.00 5.20 -6.98
CA HIS A 161 3.77 4.65 -7.50
C HIS A 161 4.04 3.40 -8.37
N VAL A 162 3.11 2.44 -8.34
CA VAL A 162 3.28 1.11 -8.97
C VAL A 162 3.54 1.18 -10.48
N ASP A 163 2.93 2.15 -11.17
CA ASP A 163 3.05 2.31 -12.62
C ASP A 163 4.23 3.21 -13.02
N VAL A 164 4.60 4.18 -12.17
CA VAL A 164 5.74 5.07 -12.41
C VAL A 164 7.07 4.39 -12.05
N ASN A 165 7.17 3.85 -10.84
CA ASN A 165 8.28 3.04 -10.34
C ASN A 165 9.69 3.61 -10.66
N ALA A 166 9.86 4.92 -10.49
CA ALA A 166 11.07 5.66 -10.86
C ALA A 166 12.26 5.37 -9.94
N PHE A 167 12.02 4.96 -8.69
CA PHE A 167 13.06 4.73 -7.68
C PHE A 167 13.41 3.26 -7.47
N LYS A 168 13.28 2.44 -8.52
CA LYS A 168 13.49 1.00 -8.45
C LYS A 168 14.90 0.69 -7.91
N GLU A 169 14.99 0.19 -6.68
CA GLU A 169 16.26 -0.27 -6.13
C GLU A 169 16.75 -1.46 -6.95
N ARG A 170 17.91 -1.33 -7.59
CA ARG A 170 18.61 -2.47 -8.18
C ARG A 170 19.12 -3.34 -7.03
N LEU A 171 18.34 -4.34 -6.65
CA LEU A 171 18.84 -5.47 -5.89
C LEU A 171 19.80 -6.26 -6.80
N GLU A 172 21.08 -5.90 -6.76
CA GLU A 172 22.14 -6.77 -7.27
C GLU A 172 22.23 -7.98 -6.34
N VAL A 173 21.55 -9.06 -6.71
CA VAL A 173 21.73 -10.35 -6.07
C VAL A 173 23.05 -10.94 -6.57
N SER A 174 24.17 -10.52 -5.96
CA SER A 174 25.48 -11.15 -6.13
C SER A 174 25.53 -12.49 -5.39
N GLY A 175 24.62 -13.39 -5.77
CA GLY A 175 24.52 -14.75 -5.24
C GLY A 175 24.83 -15.74 -6.34
N THR A 176 26.11 -15.90 -6.69
CA THR A 176 26.61 -17.05 -7.47
C THR A 176 26.52 -18.31 -6.63
N VAL A 177 25.28 -18.75 -6.34
CA VAL A 177 25.01 -20.17 -6.13
C VAL A 177 24.36 -20.61 -7.41
N THR A 178 25.21 -21.03 -8.34
CA THR A 178 24.73 -21.51 -9.64
C THR A 178 23.88 -22.75 -9.42
N ILE A 179 22.97 -23.05 -10.35
CA ILE A 179 22.22 -24.31 -10.34
C ILE A 179 23.21 -25.49 -10.24
N ALA A 180 24.41 -25.34 -10.82
CA ALA A 180 25.50 -26.30 -10.72
C ALA A 180 25.96 -26.54 -9.27
N ASP A 181 26.11 -25.50 -8.45
CA ASP A 181 26.48 -25.63 -7.02
C ASP A 181 25.41 -26.34 -6.20
N ARG A 182 24.13 -26.04 -6.47
CA ARG A 182 23.00 -26.74 -5.82
C ARG A 182 22.95 -28.21 -6.23
N MET A 183 23.21 -28.49 -7.51
CA MET A 183 23.28 -29.87 -8.04
C MET A 183 24.50 -30.64 -7.50
N ALA A 184 25.65 -29.99 -7.35
CA ALA A 184 26.86 -30.61 -6.79
C ALA A 184 26.66 -30.98 -5.32
N LYS A 185 26.07 -30.09 -4.51
CA LYS A 185 25.67 -30.39 -3.13
C LYS A 185 24.62 -31.50 -3.05
N ALA A 186 23.65 -31.52 -3.97
CA ALA A 186 22.66 -32.60 -4.03
C ALA A 186 23.30 -33.97 -4.34
N ARG A 187 24.23 -34.04 -5.29
CA ARG A 187 24.97 -35.28 -5.62
C ARG A 187 25.82 -35.79 -4.46
N ARG A 188 26.48 -34.89 -3.71
CA ARG A 188 27.26 -35.28 -2.51
C ARG A 188 26.37 -35.95 -1.45
N ARG A 189 25.20 -35.39 -1.16
CA ARG A 189 24.25 -35.99 -0.19
C ARG A 189 23.78 -37.39 -0.59
N VAL A 190 23.52 -37.60 -1.87
CA VAL A 190 23.12 -38.93 -2.38
C VAL A 190 24.27 -39.93 -2.26
N LYS A 191 25.52 -39.49 -2.50
CA LYS A 191 26.70 -40.34 -2.37
C LYS A 191 27.02 -40.71 -0.91
N GLU A 192 26.82 -39.77 0.02
CA GLU A 192 26.95 -40.01 1.46
C GLU A 192 25.86 -40.95 2.00
N GLN A 193 24.64 -40.88 1.48
CA GLN A 193 23.57 -41.82 1.84
C GLN A 193 23.76 -43.21 1.23
N ALA A 194 24.40 -43.32 0.07
CA ALA A 194 24.67 -44.60 -0.59
C ALA A 194 25.90 -45.34 -0.05
N GLY A 195 26.75 -44.68 0.75
CA GLY A 195 27.94 -45.28 1.36
C GLY A 195 27.77 -45.72 2.82
N GLY A 196 26.52 -45.79 3.31
CA GLY A 196 26.19 -46.11 4.71
C GLY A 196 25.62 -47.51 4.95
N GLU A 197 25.73 -48.42 3.98
CA GLU A 197 25.43 -49.86 4.17
C GLU A 197 26.74 -50.65 3.94
N GLU A 198 27.52 -50.79 5.01
CA GLU A 198 28.39 -51.96 5.26
C GLU A 198 27.78 -52.76 6.41
#